data_AF-A0A933GMQ8-F1
#
_entry.id   AF-A0A933GMQ8-F1
#
_cell.length_a   1.000
_cell.length_b   1.000
_cell.length_c   1.000
_cell.angle_alpha   90.00
_cell.angle_beta   90.00
_cell.angle_gamma   90.00
#
_symmetry.space_group_name_H-M   'P 1'
#
loop_
_entity.id
_entity.type
_entity.pdbx_description
1 polymer ?
#
loop_
_entity_poly.entity_id
_entity_poly.type
_entity_poly.pdbx_seq_one_letter_code
_entity_poly.pdbx_strand_id
1 'polypeptide(L)'
;MGAVTYPNEKVIDFVNSNLVPLQVLFNAQPVSTNFNIRWTPTLITLDSEGKEHHRTIGFIGPEELMPSLLLGMAKVHFDQDRFDEAMLRLEKLLSDFPRSKSAPEAIYLRGVCKYKSTHEAAPLKAAYEKLQAEFPSDEWTQRAYPYRLL
;
A
#
# COMPACT_ATOMS: atom_id res chain seq x y z
N MET A 1 8.22 -15.16 6.64
CA MET A 1 6.83 -14.81 7.01
C MET A 1 6.22 -15.85 7.92
N GLY A 2 6.17 -17.14 7.54
CA GLY A 2 5.40 -18.17 8.25
C GLY A 2 5.72 -18.39 9.73
N ALA A 3 6.96 -18.16 10.19
CA ALA A 3 7.34 -18.37 11.59
C ALA A 3 7.16 -17.12 12.48
N VAL A 4 7.05 -15.93 11.91
CA VAL A 4 7.14 -14.66 12.67
C VAL A 4 5.97 -13.74 12.37
N THR A 5 5.68 -13.53 11.09
CA THR A 5 4.69 -12.54 10.66
C THR A 5 3.26 -13.09 10.71
N TYR A 6 3.03 -14.24 10.07
CA TYR A 6 1.68 -14.81 9.95
C TYR A 6 1.09 -15.35 11.26
N PRO A 7 1.87 -15.88 12.21
CA PRO A 7 1.33 -16.32 13.50
C PRO A 7 0.94 -15.17 14.45
N ASN A 8 1.24 -13.91 14.11
CA ASN A 8 0.88 -12.79 14.98
C ASN A 8 -0.64 -12.58 14.99
N GLU A 9 -1.26 -12.58 16.18
CA GLU A 9 -2.72 -12.51 16.34
C GLU A 9 -3.34 -11.30 15.64
N LYS A 10 -2.73 -10.10 15.78
CA LYS A 10 -3.23 -8.89 15.11
C LYS A 10 -3.18 -9.01 13.59
N VAL A 11 -2.16 -9.68 13.06
CA VAL A 11 -2.05 -9.95 11.61
C VAL A 11 -3.15 -10.91 11.18
N ILE A 12 -3.39 -12.00 11.92
CA ILE A 12 -4.43 -12.99 11.61
C ILE A 12 -5.80 -12.31 11.57
N ASP A 13 -6.14 -11.56 12.63
CA ASP A 13 -7.42 -10.87 12.75
C ASP A 13 -7.61 -9.84 11.64
N PHE A 14 -6.57 -9.06 11.35
CA PHE A 14 -6.62 -8.07 10.28
C PHE A 14 -6.85 -8.73 8.92
N VAL A 15 -6.09 -9.78 8.59
CA VAL A 15 -6.19 -10.47 7.31
C VAL A 15 -7.57 -11.11 7.15
N ASN A 16 -8.05 -11.86 8.16
CA ASN A 16 -9.35 -12.53 8.11
C ASN A 16 -10.53 -11.55 8.01
N SER A 17 -10.39 -10.34 8.55
CA SER A 17 -11.46 -9.33 8.54
C SER A 17 -11.50 -8.47 7.27
N ASN A 18 -10.41 -8.42 6.49
CA ASN A 18 -10.27 -7.45 5.39
C ASN A 18 -9.95 -8.08 4.04
N LEU A 19 -9.46 -9.32 3.99
CA LEU A 19 -8.87 -9.93 2.81
C LEU A 19 -9.30 -11.39 2.68
N VAL A 20 -9.16 -11.93 1.46
CA VAL A 20 -9.21 -13.38 1.21
C VAL A 20 -7.75 -13.86 1.05
N PRO A 21 -7.12 -14.41 2.10
CA PRO A 21 -5.72 -14.83 2.01
C PRO A 21 -5.57 -16.09 1.16
N LEU A 22 -4.64 -16.06 0.21
CA LEU A 22 -4.23 -17.23 -0.56
C LEU A 22 -2.72 -17.43 -0.43
N GLN A 23 -2.32 -18.60 0.07
CA GLN A 23 -0.93 -19.03 0.11
C GLN A 23 -0.72 -20.17 -0.88
N VAL A 24 0.22 -19.98 -1.80
CA VAL A 24 0.62 -20.99 -2.78
C VAL A 24 2.12 -21.23 -2.74
N LEU A 25 2.54 -22.39 -3.25
CA LEU A 25 3.96 -22.66 -3.46
C LEU A 25 4.52 -21.72 -4.54
N PHE A 26 5.78 -21.30 -4.39
CA PHE A 26 6.41 -20.34 -5.29
C PHE A 26 6.51 -20.78 -6.76
N ASN A 27 6.44 -22.10 -6.99
CA ASN A 27 6.51 -22.74 -8.31
C ASN A 27 5.15 -23.29 -8.79
N ALA A 28 4.06 -22.98 -8.10
CA ALA A 28 2.72 -23.43 -8.50
C ALA A 28 2.36 -22.86 -9.87
N GLN A 29 2.02 -23.70 -10.84
CA GLN A 29 1.59 -23.28 -12.17
C GLN A 29 0.05 -23.31 -12.27
N PRO A 30 -0.59 -22.38 -13.01
CA PRO A 30 0.02 -21.31 -13.83
C PRO A 30 0.38 -20.04 -13.03
N VAL A 31 0.07 -19.98 -11.72
CA VAL A 31 0.18 -18.77 -10.88
C VAL A 31 1.58 -18.15 -10.90
N SER A 32 2.62 -18.96 -10.74
CA SER A 32 4.01 -18.51 -10.73
C SER A 32 4.46 -17.90 -12.05
N THR A 33 3.98 -18.42 -13.19
CA THR A 33 4.17 -17.79 -14.51
C THR A 33 3.34 -16.52 -14.64
N ASN A 34 2.04 -16.59 -14.34
CA ASN A 34 1.10 -15.47 -14.50
C ASN A 34 1.54 -14.21 -13.75
N PHE A 35 2.09 -14.38 -12.54
CA PHE A 35 2.56 -13.28 -11.70
C PHE A 35 4.08 -13.08 -11.72
N ASN A 36 4.79 -13.73 -12.64
CA ASN A 36 6.24 -13.62 -12.82
C ASN A 36 7.01 -13.80 -11.50
N ILE A 37 6.71 -14.87 -10.75
CA ILE A 37 7.34 -15.14 -9.45
C ILE A 37 8.79 -15.60 -9.68
N ARG A 38 9.74 -14.80 -9.20
CA ARG A 38 11.20 -15.06 -9.31
C ARG A 38 11.90 -15.18 -7.96
N TRP A 39 11.33 -14.60 -6.91
CA TRP A 39 11.93 -14.54 -5.58
C TRP A 39 10.86 -14.65 -4.50
N THR A 40 11.24 -15.07 -3.30
CA THR A 40 10.32 -15.31 -2.18
C THR A 40 10.80 -14.69 -0.87
N PRO A 41 9.88 -14.32 0.03
CA PRO A 41 8.43 -14.29 -0.18
C PRO A 41 8.05 -13.15 -1.15
N THR A 42 7.02 -13.37 -1.97
CA THR A 42 6.37 -12.33 -2.77
C THR A 42 4.93 -12.26 -2.32
N LEU A 43 4.46 -11.08 -1.94
CA LEU A 43 3.06 -10.82 -1.60
C LEU A 43 2.48 -9.93 -2.69
N ILE A 44 1.28 -10.28 -3.14
CA ILE A 44 0.58 -9.56 -4.20
C ILE A 44 -0.84 -9.26 -3.71
N THR A 45 -1.28 -8.01 -3.87
CA THR A 45 -2.67 -7.63 -3.68
C THR A 45 -3.37 -7.63 -5.03
N LEU A 46 -4.43 -8.43 -5.13
CA LEU A 46 -5.25 -8.57 -6.32
C LEU A 46 -6.64 -7.95 -6.10
N ASP A 47 -7.28 -7.49 -7.17
CA ASP A 47 -8.71 -7.20 -7.18
C ASP A 47 -9.55 -8.46 -7.44
N SER A 48 -10.88 -8.30 -7.52
CA SER A 48 -11.81 -9.41 -7.78
C SER A 48 -11.63 -10.08 -9.15
N GLU A 49 -11.02 -9.38 -10.11
CA GLU A 49 -10.74 -9.88 -11.45
C GLU A 49 -9.37 -10.56 -11.54
N GLY A 50 -8.62 -10.60 -10.43
CA GLY A 50 -7.27 -11.16 -10.38
C GLY A 50 -6.20 -10.23 -10.94
N LYS A 51 -6.50 -8.94 -11.13
CA LYS A 51 -5.51 -7.94 -11.54
C LYS A 51 -4.63 -7.56 -10.36
N GLU A 52 -3.32 -7.47 -10.58
CA GLU A 52 -2.36 -7.01 -9.59
C GLU A 52 -2.36 -5.49 -9.43
N HIS A 53 -2.39 -5.03 -8.18
CA HIS A 53 -2.36 -3.61 -7.81
C HIS A 53 -1.21 -3.24 -6.87
N HIS A 54 -0.68 -4.21 -6.13
CA HIS A 54 0.44 -3.98 -5.21
C HIS A 54 1.26 -5.24 -5.04
N ARG A 55 2.57 -5.06 -4.90
CA ARG A 55 3.53 -6.14 -4.70
C ARG A 55 4.57 -5.73 -3.68
N THR A 56 4.96 -6.70 -2.86
CA THR A 56 6.18 -6.64 -2.07
C THR A 56 7.00 -7.90 -2.27
N ILE A 57 8.33 -7.75 -2.22
CA ILE A 57 9.29 -8.85 -2.37
C ILE A 57 10.22 -8.83 -1.17
N GLY A 58 10.47 -10.00 -0.58
CA GLY A 58 11.30 -10.14 0.60
C GLY A 58 10.51 -10.10 1.91
N PHE A 59 11.21 -10.29 3.02
CA PHE A 59 10.60 -10.40 4.34
C PHE A 59 9.95 -9.09 4.81
N ILE A 60 8.74 -9.21 5.39
CA ILE A 60 8.01 -8.13 6.04
C ILE A 60 7.64 -8.56 7.46
N GLY A 61 7.99 -7.75 8.46
CA GLY A 61 7.64 -8.02 9.86
C GLY A 61 6.15 -7.77 10.15
N PRO A 62 5.61 -8.29 11.27
CA PRO A 62 4.19 -8.13 11.62
C PRO A 62 3.76 -6.66 11.74
N GLU A 63 4.64 -5.80 12.22
CA GLU A 63 4.39 -4.35 12.34
C GLU A 63 4.25 -3.64 10.98
N GLU A 64 4.88 -4.18 9.93
CA GLU A 64 4.90 -3.58 8.60
C GLU A 64 3.90 -4.25 7.64
N LEU A 65 3.40 -5.44 7.97
CA LEU A 65 2.49 -6.17 7.08
C LEU A 65 1.12 -5.49 6.99
N MET A 66 0.51 -5.13 8.12
CA MET A 66 -0.80 -4.45 8.12
C MET A 66 -0.80 -3.13 7.34
N PRO A 67 0.16 -2.19 7.53
CA PRO A 67 0.20 -0.98 6.72
C PRO A 67 0.49 -1.26 5.24
N SER A 68 1.32 -2.25 4.90
CA SER A 68 1.52 -2.66 3.50
C SER A 68 0.24 -3.20 2.86
N LEU A 69 -0.56 -3.97 3.60
CA LEU A 69 -1.84 -4.49 3.12
C LEU A 69 -2.88 -3.38 2.95
N LEU A 70 -2.96 -2.43 3.90
CA LEU A 70 -3.83 -1.26 3.77
C LEU A 70 -3.48 -0.42 2.53
N LEU A 71 -2.18 -0.25 2.27
CA LEU A 71 -1.70 0.44 1.08
C LEU A 71 -2.08 -0.34 -0.20
N GLY A 72 -1.95 -1.66 -0.20
CA GLY A 72 -2.42 -2.50 -1.30
C GLY A 72 -3.91 -2.35 -1.58
N MET A 73 -4.75 -2.37 -0.53
CA MET A 73 -6.18 -2.13 -0.65
C MET A 73 -6.50 -0.73 -1.18
N ALA A 74 -5.78 0.29 -0.71
CA ALA A 74 -5.93 1.65 -1.23
C ALA A 74 -5.63 1.73 -2.72
N LYS A 75 -4.57 1.05 -3.19
CA LYS A 75 -4.20 0.98 -4.61
C LYS A 75 -5.25 0.25 -5.46
N VAL A 76 -5.84 -0.83 -4.95
CA VAL A 76 -6.98 -1.50 -5.63
C VAL A 76 -8.12 -0.50 -5.87
N HIS A 77 -8.52 0.25 -4.84
CA HIS A 77 -9.58 1.24 -4.99
C HIS A 77 -9.17 2.41 -5.90
N PHE A 78 -7.95 2.91 -5.76
CA PHE A 78 -7.41 4.00 -6.57
C PHE A 78 -7.39 3.66 -8.06
N ASP A 79 -6.89 2.48 -8.42
CA ASP A 79 -6.79 2.02 -9.82
C ASP A 79 -8.16 1.73 -10.45
N GLN A 80 -9.22 1.70 -9.64
CA GLN A 80 -10.61 1.56 -10.05
C GLN A 80 -11.38 2.88 -9.94
N ASP A 81 -10.66 4.02 -9.82
CA ASP A 81 -11.19 5.38 -9.66
C ASP A 81 -12.15 5.57 -8.46
N ARG A 82 -12.09 4.66 -7.48
CA ARG A 82 -12.87 4.70 -6.24
C ARG A 82 -12.10 5.44 -5.16
N PHE A 83 -11.99 6.76 -5.32
CA PHE A 83 -11.11 7.60 -4.50
C PHE A 83 -11.55 7.70 -3.04
N ASP A 84 -12.86 7.67 -2.76
CA ASP A 84 -13.37 7.74 -1.38
C ASP A 84 -13.00 6.49 -0.59
N GLU A 85 -13.14 5.30 -1.18
CA GLU A 85 -12.73 4.05 -0.57
C GLU A 85 -11.21 3.94 -0.43
N ALA A 86 -10.45 4.43 -1.42
CA ALA A 86 -8.99 4.54 -1.30
C ALA A 86 -8.61 5.43 -0.11
N MET A 87 -9.25 6.60 0.02
CA MET A 87 -9.05 7.53 1.12
C MET A 87 -9.31 6.89 2.48
N LEU A 88 -10.38 6.11 2.65
CA LEU A 88 -10.67 5.40 3.90
C LEU A 88 -9.52 4.47 4.33
N ARG A 89 -8.92 3.75 3.38
CA ARG A 89 -7.78 2.85 3.67
C ARG A 89 -6.51 3.62 4.00
N LEU A 90 -6.25 4.70 3.27
CA LEU A 90 -5.09 5.58 3.48
C LEU A 90 -5.16 6.30 4.84
N GLU A 91 -6.34 6.80 5.22
CA GLU A 91 -6.53 7.45 6.51
C GLU A 91 -6.34 6.47 7.66
N LYS A 92 -6.87 5.25 7.54
CA LYS A 92 -6.60 4.19 8.52
C LYS A 92 -5.11 3.87 8.64
N LEU A 93 -4.40 3.75 7.51
CA LEU A 93 -2.95 3.51 7.51
C LEU A 93 -2.20 4.63 8.23
N LEU A 94 -2.50 5.89 7.90
CA LEU A 94 -1.82 7.05 8.46
C LEU A 94 -2.19 7.32 9.93
N SER A 95 -3.38 6.92 10.37
CA SER A 95 -3.81 6.99 11.77
C SER A 95 -3.13 5.92 12.61
N ASP A 96 -3.21 4.67 12.17
CA ASP A 96 -2.81 3.51 12.99
C ASP A 96 -1.31 3.21 12.87
N PHE A 97 -0.70 3.56 11.73
CA PHE A 97 0.69 3.24 11.40
C PHE A 97 1.47 4.45 10.82
N PRO A 98 1.46 5.62 11.50
CA PRO A 98 2.03 6.87 10.97
C PRO A 98 3.53 6.83 10.71
N ARG A 99 4.26 5.85 11.26
CA ARG A 99 5.72 5.69 11.11
C ARG A 99 6.12 4.46 10.29
N SER A 100 5.15 3.74 9.72
CA SER A 100 5.43 2.57 8.89
C SER A 100 6.13 2.95 7.59
N LYS A 101 6.77 1.98 6.95
CA LYS A 101 7.40 2.17 5.63
C LYS A 101 6.40 2.46 4.52
N SER A 102 5.11 2.18 4.75
CA SER A 102 4.03 2.47 3.80
C SER A 102 3.43 3.88 3.99
N ALA A 103 3.72 4.55 5.11
CA ALA A 103 3.16 5.86 5.41
C ALA A 103 3.55 6.96 4.39
N PRO A 104 4.81 7.05 3.90
CA PRO A 104 5.17 8.03 2.89
C PRO A 104 4.36 7.87 1.60
N GLU A 105 4.24 6.64 1.10
CA GLU A 105 3.43 6.37 -0.09
C GLU A 105 1.95 6.70 0.16
N ALA A 106 1.45 6.39 1.36
CA ALA A 106 0.06 6.69 1.70
C ALA A 106 -0.22 8.20 1.75
N ILE A 107 0.72 9.02 2.26
CA ILE A 107 0.60 10.49 2.22
C ILE A 107 0.55 10.99 0.78
N TYR A 108 1.46 10.49 -0.06
CA TYR A 108 1.49 10.82 -1.48
C TYR A 108 0.16 10.47 -2.16
N LEU A 109 -0.28 9.21 -2.04
CA LEU A 109 -1.49 8.72 -2.70
C LEU A 109 -2.73 9.44 -2.18
N ARG A 110 -2.79 9.81 -0.90
CA ARG A 110 -3.88 10.62 -0.34
C ARG A 110 -3.99 11.98 -1.03
N GLY A 111 -2.86 12.64 -1.28
CA GLY A 111 -2.82 13.88 -2.05
C GLY A 111 -3.34 13.69 -3.48
N VAL A 112 -2.91 12.61 -4.14
CA VAL A 112 -3.33 12.26 -5.51
C VAL A 112 -4.83 11.94 -5.58
N CYS A 113 -5.37 11.16 -4.63
CA CYS A 113 -6.81 10.88 -4.54
C CYS A 113 -7.61 12.18 -4.45
N LYS A 114 -7.22 13.09 -3.55
CA LYS A 114 -7.93 14.37 -3.39
C LYS A 114 -7.88 15.21 -4.65
N TYR A 115 -6.72 15.30 -5.30
CA TYR A 115 -6.60 15.99 -6.58
C TYR A 115 -7.48 15.34 -7.66
N LYS A 116 -7.50 14.01 -7.76
CA LYS A 116 -8.35 13.28 -8.72
C LYS A 116 -9.84 13.50 -8.47
N SER A 117 -10.26 13.62 -7.21
CA SER A 117 -11.66 13.89 -6.85
C SER A 117 -12.07 15.35 -7.06
N THR A 118 -11.22 16.32 -6.74
CA THR A 118 -11.60 17.76 -6.71
C THR A 118 -11.01 18.59 -7.84
N HIS A 119 -9.97 18.08 -8.52
CA HIS A 119 -9.14 18.81 -9.50
C HIS A 119 -8.38 20.01 -8.91
N GLU A 120 -8.33 20.13 -7.57
CA GLU A 120 -7.59 21.18 -6.89
C GLU A 120 -6.16 20.74 -6.60
N ALA A 121 -5.17 21.57 -6.92
CA ALA A 121 -3.75 21.25 -6.75
C ALA A 121 -3.26 21.33 -5.29
N ALA A 122 -3.97 22.06 -4.41
CA ALA A 122 -3.55 22.31 -3.03
C ALA A 122 -3.24 21.03 -2.20
N PRO A 123 -4.02 19.93 -2.30
CA PRO A 123 -3.72 18.68 -1.61
C PRO A 123 -2.40 18.02 -2.03
N LEU A 124 -1.96 18.21 -3.29
CA LEU A 124 -0.67 17.69 -3.76
C LEU A 124 0.49 18.42 -3.09
N LYS A 125 0.41 19.76 -3.02
CA LYS A 125 1.40 20.57 -2.32
C LYS A 125 1.46 20.20 -0.84
N ALA A 126 0.31 20.09 -0.18
CA ALA A 126 0.23 19.70 1.21
C ALA A 126 0.81 18.29 1.47
N ALA A 127 0.64 17.36 0.52
CA ALA A 127 1.28 16.04 0.60
C ALA A 127 2.81 16.15 0.53
N TYR A 128 3.36 16.96 -0.39
CA TYR A 128 4.80 17.21 -0.46
C TYR A 128 5.34 17.87 0.81
N GLU A 129 4.68 18.91 1.32
CA GLU A 129 5.12 19.61 2.53
C GLU A 129 5.16 18.67 3.73
N LYS A 130 4.14 17.80 3.88
CA LYS A 130 4.10 16.79 4.93
C LYS A 130 5.21 15.75 4.76
N LEU A 131 5.42 15.24 3.55
CA LEU A 131 6.49 14.30 3.23
C LEU A 131 7.88 14.87 3.52
N GLN A 132 8.11 16.12 3.12
CA GLN A 132 9.37 16.82 3.38
C GLN A 132 9.63 17.03 4.87
N ALA A 133 8.59 17.26 5.67
CA ALA A 133 8.70 17.44 7.11
C ALA A 133 8.90 16.12 7.88
N GLU A 134 8.18 15.07 7.51
CA GLU A 134 8.14 13.81 8.29
C GLU A 134 9.08 12.73 7.75
N PHE A 135 9.36 12.74 6.44
CA PHE A 135 10.10 11.71 5.71
C PHE A 135 11.07 12.31 4.67
N PRO A 136 11.96 13.25 5.04
CA PRO A 136 12.73 14.07 4.10
C PRO A 136 13.60 13.27 3.11
N SER A 137 14.05 12.07 3.48
CA SER A 137 14.93 11.22 2.66
C SER A 137 14.22 10.07 1.96
N ASP A 138 12.88 9.96 2.09
CA ASP A 138 12.11 8.86 1.51
C ASP A 138 11.89 9.05 -0.01
N GLU A 139 11.76 7.95 -0.76
CA GLU A 139 11.55 8.02 -2.21
C GLU A 139 10.26 8.77 -2.56
N TRP A 140 9.21 8.68 -1.74
CA TRP A 140 7.94 9.36 -2.01
C TRP A 140 8.04 10.87 -1.83
N THR A 141 8.96 11.34 -0.99
CA THR A 141 9.30 12.77 -0.90
C THR A 141 9.96 13.24 -2.19
N GLN A 142 10.86 12.44 -2.77
CA GLN A 142 11.49 12.74 -4.06
C GLN A 142 10.48 12.71 -5.21
N ARG A 143 9.58 11.72 -5.24
CA ARG A 143 8.50 11.63 -6.22
C ARG A 143 7.50 12.79 -6.12
N ALA A 144 7.26 13.29 -4.92
CA ALA A 144 6.41 14.46 -4.65
C ALA A 144 7.09 15.80 -4.95
N TYR A 145 8.40 15.83 -5.23
CA TYR A 145 9.19 17.06 -5.38
C TYR A 145 8.59 18.09 -6.36
N PRO A 146 8.02 17.72 -7.53
CA PRO A 146 7.38 18.69 -8.42
C PRO A 146 6.21 19.45 -7.79
N TYR A 147 5.52 18.87 -6.80
CA TYR A 147 4.34 19.48 -6.17
C TYR A 147 4.67 20.72 -5.32
N ARG A 148 5.95 20.97 -5.04
CA ARG A 148 6.41 22.19 -4.34
C ARG A 148 6.11 23.48 -5.10
N LEU A 149 5.86 23.39 -6.41
CA LEU A 149 5.62 24.52 -7.30
C LEU A 149 4.13 24.85 -7.47
N LEU A 150 3.24 24.03 -6.92
CA LEU A 150 1.78 24.21 -6.97
C LEU A 150 1.29 25.28 -6.00
#